data_AF-A0A2V8UUE4-F1
#
_entry.id   AF-A0A2V8UUE4-F1
#
_cell.length_a   1.000
_cell.length_b   1.000
_cell.length_c   1.000
_cell.angle_alpha   90.00
_cell.angle_beta   90.00
_cell.angle_gamma   90.00
#
_symmetry.space_group_name_H-M   'P 1'
#
loop_
_entity.id
_entity.type
_entity.pdbx_description
1 polymer ?
#
loop_
_entity_poly.entity_id
_entity_poly.type
_entity_poly.pdbx_seq_one_letter_code
_entity_poly.pdbx_strand_id
1 'polypeptide(L)'
;DLDINGLKVPKGVYALFTVPKENSWTLIVNKTAKQWGAFSYKQPDDLGRTEMTVSKADAPVEQFTISLTPDGSSGVTLKMAWDKTVASVSIKVAP
;
A
#
# COMPACT_ATOMS: atom_id res chain seq x y z
N ASP A 1 -15.59 -6.95 1.32
CA ASP A 1 -14.35 -6.73 0.54
C ASP A 1 -13.72 -5.40 0.92
N LEU A 2 -12.57 -5.06 0.33
CA LEU A 2 -11.93 -3.76 0.53
C LEU A 2 -11.85 -3.00 -0.79
N ASP A 3 -11.85 -1.67 -0.69
CA ASP A 3 -11.53 -0.74 -1.75
C ASP A 3 -10.26 0.01 -1.36
N ILE A 4 -9.18 -0.19 -2.11
CA ILE A 4 -7.89 0.48 -1.92
C ILE A 4 -7.72 1.49 -3.04
N ASN A 5 -8.13 2.74 -2.80
CA ASN A 5 -8.09 3.82 -3.78
C ASN A 5 -8.59 3.38 -5.17
N GLY A 6 -9.81 2.83 -5.23
CA GLY A 6 -10.47 2.33 -6.43
C GLY A 6 -10.18 0.86 -6.77
N LEU A 7 -9.12 0.27 -6.20
CA LEU A 7 -8.81 -1.15 -6.41
C LEU A 7 -9.70 -2.02 -5.51
N LYS A 8 -10.60 -2.80 -6.12
CA LYS A 8 -11.42 -3.79 -5.40
C LYS A 8 -10.57 -4.99 -5.01
N VAL A 9 -10.50 -5.28 -3.72
CA VAL A 9 -9.76 -6.39 -3.14
C VAL A 9 -10.73 -7.33 -2.43
N PRO A 10 -11.08 -8.48 -3.03
CA PRO A 10 -11.90 -9.49 -2.39
C PRO A 10 -11.25 -10.01 -1.10
N LYS A 11 -12.05 -10.45 -0.12
CA LYS A 11 -11.53 -11.10 1.09
C LYS A 11 -10.53 -12.21 0.73
N GLY A 12 -9.33 -12.15 1.30
CA GLY A 12 -8.28 -13.11 1.03
C GLY A 12 -6.98 -12.76 1.74
N VAL A 13 -5.93 -13.52 1.40
CA VAL A 13 -4.56 -13.27 1.87
C VAL A 13 -3.74 -12.88 0.65
N TYR A 14 -3.02 -11.76 0.74
CA TYR A 14 -2.26 -11.17 -0.36
C TYR A 14 -0.89 -10.72 0.12
N ALA A 15 0.04 -10.55 -0.82
CA ALA A 15 1.29 -9.82 -0.59
C ALA A 15 1.14 -8.37 -1.06
N LEU A 16 1.82 -7.45 -0.39
CA LEU A 16 1.93 -6.06 -0.81
C LEU A 16 3.32 -5.80 -1.37
N PHE A 17 3.39 -5.13 -2.51
CA PHE A 17 4.62 -4.61 -3.10
C PHE A 17 4.46 -3.15 -3.43
N THR A 18 5.57 -2.42 -3.50
CA THR A 18 5.57 -1.01 -3.91
C THR A 18 6.60 -0.79 -5.01
N VAL A 19 6.28 0.11 -5.95
CA VAL A 19 7.24 0.68 -6.90
C VAL A 19 7.39 2.15 -6.54
N PRO A 20 8.47 2.54 -5.84
CA PRO A 20 8.68 3.93 -5.45
C PRO A 20 9.07 4.77 -6.67
N LYS A 21 8.51 5.98 -6.77
CA LYS A 21 8.95 7.06 -7.67
C LYS A 21 9.01 8.36 -6.88
N GLU A 22 9.55 9.41 -7.49
CA GLU A 22 9.77 10.71 -6.84
C GLU A 22 8.47 11.35 -6.33
N ASN A 23 7.41 11.34 -7.15
CA ASN A 23 6.16 12.07 -6.86
C ASN A 23 4.95 11.17 -6.58
N SER A 24 5.03 9.87 -6.88
CA SER A 24 3.98 8.90 -6.58
C SER A 24 4.58 7.52 -6.36
N TRP A 25 3.96 6.70 -5.52
CA TRP A 25 4.33 5.29 -5.41
C TRP A 25 3.20 4.46 -5.99
N THR A 26 3.52 3.36 -6.65
CA THR A 26 2.51 2.39 -7.05
C THR A 26 2.46 1.30 -5.99
N LEU A 27 1.31 1.12 -5.34
CA LEU A 27 1.00 -0.05 -4.49
C LEU A 27 0.49 -1.19 -5.38
N ILE A 28 0.99 -2.39 -5.13
CA ILE A 28 0.60 -3.60 -5.83
C ILE A 28 0.04 -4.59 -4.80
N VAL A 29 -1.16 -5.11 -5.07
CA VAL A 29 -1.74 -6.23 -4.34
C VAL A 29 -1.51 -7.48 -5.16
N ASN A 30 -0.77 -8.45 -4.64
CA ASN A 30 -0.36 -9.65 -5.37
C ASN A 30 -0.99 -10.91 -4.76
N LYS A 31 -1.54 -11.79 -5.61
CA LYS A 31 -2.24 -13.03 -5.24
C LYS A 31 -1.30 -14.10 -4.66
N THR A 32 -0.02 -14.05 -5.01
CA THR A 32 1.00 -14.96 -4.47
C THR A 32 1.47 -14.43 -3.11
N ALA A 33 0.68 -14.70 -2.06
CA ALA A 33 0.90 -14.09 -0.74
C ALA A 33 2.18 -14.56 -0.03
N LYS A 34 2.57 -15.82 -0.19
CA LYS A 34 3.73 -16.42 0.48
C LYS A 34 4.91 -16.49 -0.47
N GLN A 35 5.63 -15.38 -0.61
CA GLN A 35 6.87 -15.32 -1.38
C GLN A 35 7.93 -14.51 -0.64
N TRP A 36 9.20 -14.87 -0.87
CA TRP A 36 10.33 -14.16 -0.28
C TRP A 36 10.64 -12.91 -1.09
N GLY A 37 10.10 -11.77 -0.65
CA GLY A 37 10.31 -10.48 -1.30
C GLY A 37 9.95 -10.48 -2.80
N ALA A 38 10.60 -9.61 -3.56
CA ALA A 38 10.33 -9.44 -5.00
C ALA A 38 11.15 -10.39 -5.91
N PHE A 39 11.90 -11.33 -5.34
CA PHE A 39 12.78 -12.22 -6.13
C PHE A 39 12.01 -13.20 -7.01
N SER A 40 10.83 -13.64 -6.57
CA SER A 40 9.93 -14.52 -7.32
C SER A 40 8.71 -13.76 -7.87
N TYR A 41 8.77 -12.43 -7.88
CA TYR A 41 7.66 -11.59 -8.30
C TYR A 41 7.30 -11.83 -9.76
N LYS A 42 6.00 -11.99 -10.02
CA LYS A 42 5.42 -12.14 -11.35
C LYS A 42 4.24 -11.20 -11.49
N GLN A 43 4.34 -10.24 -12.40
CA GLN A 43 3.26 -9.29 -12.68
C GLN A 43 1.89 -9.94 -13.01
N PRO A 44 1.80 -11.10 -13.69
CA PRO A 44 0.52 -11.80 -13.88
C PRO A 44 -0.19 -12.23 -12.57
N ASP A 45 0.57 -12.32 -11.46
CA ASP A 45 0.01 -12.64 -10.14
C ASP A 45 -0.52 -11.40 -9.43
N ASP A 46 -0.36 -10.20 -9.99
CA ASP A 46 -0.98 -9.00 -9.45
C ASP A 46 -2.51 -9.14 -9.52
N LEU A 47 -3.18 -8.95 -8.39
CA LEU A 47 -4.61 -8.69 -8.36
C LEU A 47 -4.90 -7.34 -9.01
N GLY A 48 -4.05 -6.36 -8.70
CA GLY A 48 -4.09 -5.04 -9.31
C GLY A 48 -3.10 -4.08 -8.67
N ARG A 49 -3.12 -2.85 -9.18
CA ARG A 49 -2.22 -1.78 -8.78
C ARG A 49 -3.03 -0.51 -8.53
N THR A 50 -2.59 0.29 -7.57
CA THR A 50 -3.18 1.60 -7.29
C THR A 50 -2.09 2.58 -6.89
N GLU A 51 -2.32 3.87 -7.14
CA GLU A 51 -1.36 4.90 -6.78
C GLU A 51 -1.49 5.27 -5.30
N MET A 52 -0.35 5.54 -4.68
CA MET A 52 -0.20 6.11 -3.35
C MET A 52 0.27 7.55 -3.48
N THR A 53 -0.23 8.41 -2.60
CA THR A 53 0.21 9.80 -2.47
C THR A 53 1.51 9.85 -1.68
N VAL A 54 2.52 10.52 -2.23
CA VAL A 54 3.79 10.79 -1.55
C VAL A 54 3.74 12.18 -0.92
N SER A 55 4.15 12.29 0.34
CA SER A 55 4.36 13.54 1.04
C SER A 55 5.66 13.52 1.84
N LYS A 56 6.06 14.69 2.34
CA LYS A 56 7.24 14.84 3.19
C LYS A 56 6.90 14.57 4.65
N ALA A 57 7.74 13.84 5.36
CA ALA A 57 7.63 13.67 6.81
C ALA A 57 8.04 14.96 7.55
N ASP A 58 7.40 15.23 8.70
CA ASP A 58 7.71 16.38 9.55
C ASP A 58 9.11 16.27 10.17
N ALA A 59 9.54 15.05 10.48
CA ALA A 59 10.87 14.70 10.95
C ALA A 59 11.37 13.41 10.26
N PRO A 60 12.69 13.20 10.14
CA PRO A 60 13.25 11.97 9.58
C PRO A 60 12.79 10.72 10.34
N VAL A 61 12.37 9.69 9.59
CA VAL A 61 11.95 8.39 10.12
C VAL A 61 13.04 7.36 9.83
N GLU A 62 13.87 7.05 10.84
CA GLU A 62 15.02 6.14 10.67
C GLU A 62 14.59 4.68 10.40
N GLN A 63 13.54 4.22 11.10
CA GLN A 63 13.01 2.86 10.96
C GLN A 63 11.81 2.87 10.01
N PHE A 64 11.92 2.14 8.90
CA PHE A 64 10.80 1.95 7.98
C PHE A 64 9.56 1.47 8.74
N THR A 65 8.51 2.27 8.70
CA THR A 65 7.31 2.10 9.52
C THR A 65 6.09 1.97 8.61
N ILE A 66 5.28 0.93 8.84
CA ILE A 66 3.98 0.75 8.20
C ILE A 66 2.90 0.91 9.28
N SER A 67 1.94 1.80 9.04
CA SER A 67 0.86 2.08 10.00
C SER A 67 -0.50 2.23 9.32
N LEU A 68 -1.55 1.96 10.09
CA LEU A 68 -2.94 2.20 9.70
C LEU A 68 -3.50 3.28 10.63
N THR A 69 -3.95 4.38 10.07
CA THR A 69 -4.61 5.46 10.82
C THR A 69 -6.09 5.54 10.45
N PRO A 70 -7.03 5.64 11.41
CA PRO A 70 -8.45 5.82 11.10
C PRO A 70 -8.71 6.97 10.13
N ASP A 71 -9.59 6.76 9.16
CA ASP A 71 -10.02 7.75 8.17
C ASP A 71 -11.57 7.74 8.12
N GLY A 72 -12.18 8.49 9.04
CA GLY A 72 -13.63 8.53 9.22
C GLY A 72 -14.21 7.26 9.86
N SER A 73 -15.48 6.97 9.56
CA SER A 73 -16.27 5.92 10.24
C SER A 73 -16.10 4.50 9.67
N SER A 74 -15.56 4.33 8.46
CA SER A 74 -15.45 3.04 7.78
C SER A 74 -14.19 2.88 6.91
N GLY A 75 -13.19 3.72 7.15
CA GLY A 75 -11.94 3.72 6.41
C GLY A 75 -10.71 3.84 7.29
N VAL A 76 -9.57 3.49 6.71
CA VAL A 76 -8.23 3.71 7.28
C VAL A 76 -7.32 4.21 6.17
N THR A 77 -6.31 5.00 6.53
CA THR A 77 -5.20 5.31 5.66
C THR A 77 -4.03 4.41 6.01
N LEU A 78 -3.54 3.64 5.03
CA LEU A 78 -2.26 2.95 5.10
C LEU A 78 -1.15 3.95 4.83
N LYS A 79 -0.15 4.01 5.72
CA LYS A 79 1.05 4.85 5.58
C LYS A 79 2.30 3.99 5.63
N MET A 80 3.26 4.30 4.76
CA MET A 80 4.62 3.76 4.77
C MET A 80 5.59 4.93 4.86
N ALA A 81 6.41 4.98 5.90
CA ALA A 81 7.28 6.12 6.18
C ALA A 81 8.75 5.68 6.38
N TRP A 82 9.68 6.42 5.75
CA TRP A 82 11.12 6.29 5.94
C TRP A 82 11.86 7.54 5.46
N ASP A 83 12.93 7.91 6.18
CA ASP A 83 13.62 9.19 6.07
C ASP A 83 12.61 10.34 6.00
N LYS A 84 12.59 11.14 4.93
CA LYS A 84 11.68 12.27 4.75
C LYS A 84 10.47 11.93 3.89
N THR A 85 10.24 10.66 3.57
CA THR A 85 9.19 10.23 2.63
C THR A 85 8.07 9.51 3.37
N VAL A 86 6.82 9.90 3.09
CA VAL A 86 5.62 9.19 3.51
C VAL A 86 4.79 8.86 2.28
N ALA A 87 4.59 7.57 1.98
CA ALA A 87 3.63 7.12 0.98
C ALA A 87 2.34 6.70 1.67
N SER A 88 1.18 7.12 1.15
CA SER A 88 -0.12 6.85 1.77
C SER A 88 -1.22 6.51 0.78
N VAL A 89 -2.17 5.68 1.20
CA VAL A 89 -3.33 5.29 0.40
C VAL A 89 -4.55 5.03 1.30
N SER A 90 -5.73 5.46 0.87
CA SER A 90 -6.99 5.23 1.58
C SER A 90 -7.51 3.82 1.31
N ILE A 91 -7.96 3.16 2.36
CA ILE A 91 -8.58 1.83 2.34
C ILE A 91 -9.96 1.98 2.98
N LYS A 92 -11.00 1.53 2.27
CA LYS A 92 -12.39 1.56 2.73
C LYS A 92 -12.98 0.16 2.70
N VAL A 93 -13.97 -0.09 3.56
CA VAL A 93 -14.81 -1.28 3.40
C VAL A 93 -15.61 -1.12 2.11
N ALA A 94 -15.47 -2.07 1.19
CA ALA A 94 -16.31 -2.11 0.00
C ALA A 94 -17.69 -2.69 0.39
N PRO A 95 -18.80 -2.10 -0.09
CA PRO A 95 -20.14 -2.62 0.12
C PRO A 95 -20.32 -4.03 -0.46
#